data_AF-A0AAD7NZZ3-F1
#
_entry.id   AF-A0AAD7NZZ3-F1
#
_cell.length_a   1.000
_cell.length_b   1.000
_cell.length_c   1.000
_cell.angle_alpha   90.00
_cell.angle_beta   90.00
_cell.angle_gamma   90.00
#
_symmetry.space_group_name_H-M   'P 1'
#
loop_
_entity.id
_entity.type
_entity.pdbx_description
1 polymer ?
#
loop_
_entity_poly.entity_id
_entity_poly.type
_entity_poly.pdbx_seq_one_letter_code
_entity_poly.pdbx_strand_id
1 'polypeptide(L)'
;MPLAAHLPALLVLVSADVTPQSSATSSTASTSTSVIRSNSSRTSAHSSAMSSSSGQSRPSTPNNSSSAGQSPHSTPPNFVTTAHDALQARDALHAAYAVAMPSPVRKTASRSALAAENGQLRSLLKAAGVDLDKNYAQMVLMERENANMRQQLYAKKNKRKRAYTTGKARLMTSAEMAKALLEALQKKQMAELHSELKKNIFPGIKKAMDNVEKAAKAKTKEAEQAAKRALREAKAAEKAAEKVKKVAEREAAKAAKAAARARGRGRGGARGARRRAGVVGGGGRGRGKARDSSDDEESGPESEPSNEETDLDEPGVGSDLGPSTTLAESSEEETDLEDPGVSLDPPPSTGNATPALQDESDDDDESDQEETGIVSFNGHRWEKRRNLEFQVVWTDGDVTWETLDNVNDCAAMEEYLAHRDVDDPLLLSKRKFLIKAALKASNE
;
A
#
# COMPACT_ATOMS: atom_id res chain seq x y z
N MET A 1 27.31 -50.33 40.46
CA MET A 1 25.98 -50.69 39.94
C MET A 1 25.53 -49.62 38.97
N PRO A 2 25.44 -49.91 37.66
CA PRO A 2 24.74 -49.06 36.71
C PRO A 2 23.41 -49.71 36.31
N LEU A 3 22.31 -48.97 36.43
CA LEU A 3 21.00 -49.35 35.90
C LEU A 3 20.92 -48.86 34.45
N ALA A 4 20.95 -49.81 33.52
CA ALA A 4 20.65 -49.60 32.11
C ALA A 4 19.13 -49.51 31.94
N ALA A 5 18.63 -48.34 31.56
CA ALA A 5 17.23 -48.16 31.15
C ALA A 5 17.15 -48.20 29.62
N HIS A 6 16.49 -49.25 29.16
CA HIS A 6 16.20 -49.59 27.78
C HIS A 6 14.94 -48.81 27.34
N LEU A 7 15.03 -47.96 26.31
CA LEU A 7 13.88 -47.31 25.68
C LEU A 7 13.56 -48.03 24.36
N PRO A 8 12.32 -48.50 24.11
CA PRO A 8 11.91 -48.95 22.79
C PRO A 8 11.42 -47.77 21.94
N ALA A 9 12.01 -47.62 20.76
CA ALA A 9 11.55 -46.76 19.69
C ALA A 9 10.22 -47.31 19.11
N LEU A 10 9.13 -46.57 19.28
CA LEU A 10 7.88 -46.80 18.57
C LEU A 10 7.91 -46.01 17.26
N LEU A 11 8.23 -46.72 16.19
CA LEU A 11 8.18 -46.26 14.81
C LEU A 11 6.71 -46.29 14.35
N VAL A 12 6.04 -45.14 14.35
CA VAL A 12 4.70 -44.99 13.77
C VAL A 12 4.85 -44.51 12.34
N LEU A 13 4.78 -45.47 11.41
CA LEU A 13 4.54 -45.25 9.98
C LEU A 13 3.06 -44.90 9.78
N VAL A 14 2.75 -43.62 9.56
CA VAL A 14 1.47 -43.21 8.95
C VAL A 14 1.77 -42.84 7.50
N SER A 15 1.51 -43.79 6.61
CA SER A 15 1.36 -43.55 5.19
C SER A 15 0.03 -42.84 4.96
N ALA A 16 0.07 -41.60 4.49
CA ALA A 16 -1.09 -40.93 3.90
C ALA A 16 -0.83 -40.78 2.39
N ASP A 17 -1.31 -41.76 1.63
CA ASP A 17 -1.59 -41.61 0.21
C ASP A 17 -2.71 -40.58 0.06
N VAL A 18 -2.38 -39.41 -0.47
CA VAL A 18 -3.38 -38.44 -0.98
C VAL A 18 -3.16 -38.34 -2.47
N THR A 19 -3.86 -39.21 -3.20
CA THR A 19 -4.14 -39.06 -4.62
C THR A 19 -5.03 -37.84 -4.85
N PRO A 20 -4.66 -36.88 -5.72
CA PRO A 20 -5.58 -35.86 -6.18
C PRO A 20 -6.52 -36.47 -7.24
N GLN A 21 -7.77 -36.70 -6.88
CA GLN A 21 -8.83 -36.93 -7.85
C GLN A 21 -9.12 -35.62 -8.61
N SER A 22 -8.80 -35.63 -9.90
CA SER A 22 -9.30 -34.68 -10.88
C SER A 22 -10.80 -34.86 -11.06
N SER A 23 -11.61 -33.95 -10.52
CA SER A 23 -12.98 -33.75 -10.96
C SER A 23 -13.02 -32.57 -11.93
N ALA A 24 -13.22 -32.91 -13.20
CA ALA A 24 -13.61 -31.98 -14.24
C ALA A 24 -14.97 -31.37 -13.88
N THR A 25 -15.02 -30.05 -13.78
CA THR A 25 -16.28 -29.30 -13.89
C THR A 25 -16.20 -28.44 -15.13
N SER A 26 -16.84 -28.94 -16.19
CA SER A 26 -17.30 -28.17 -17.33
C SER A 26 -18.24 -27.05 -16.84
N SER A 27 -17.80 -25.80 -16.91
CA SER A 27 -18.69 -24.64 -16.80
C SER A 27 -19.01 -24.16 -18.21
N THR A 28 -20.16 -24.58 -18.72
CA THR A 28 -20.83 -23.96 -19.87
C THR A 28 -21.39 -22.61 -19.41
N ALA A 29 -20.86 -21.53 -19.95
CA ALA A 29 -21.47 -20.21 -19.85
C ALA A 29 -22.85 -20.26 -20.51
N SER A 30 -23.91 -20.05 -19.72
CA SER A 30 -25.25 -19.74 -20.20
C SER A 30 -25.62 -18.37 -19.69
N THR A 31 -25.46 -17.38 -20.55
CA THR A 31 -26.00 -16.03 -20.39
C THR A 31 -27.52 -16.13 -20.46
N SER A 32 -28.18 -16.06 -19.31
CA SER A 32 -29.63 -15.86 -19.21
C SER A 32 -29.90 -14.45 -18.69
N THR A 33 -30.19 -13.57 -19.63
CA THR A 33 -30.73 -12.23 -19.43
C THR A 33 -32.12 -12.34 -18.80
N SER A 34 -32.25 -12.09 -17.49
CA SER A 34 -33.56 -11.93 -16.85
C SER A 34 -33.90 -10.44 -16.73
N VAL A 35 -34.88 -10.04 -17.54
CA VAL A 35 -35.53 -8.73 -17.46
C VAL A 35 -36.47 -8.76 -16.25
N ILE A 36 -36.05 -8.16 -15.14
CA ILE A 36 -36.97 -7.86 -14.03
C ILE A 36 -37.69 -6.55 -14.37
N ARG A 37 -38.86 -6.69 -15.02
CA ARG A 37 -39.93 -5.70 -14.96
C ARG A 37 -40.58 -5.79 -13.59
N SER A 38 -40.47 -4.75 -12.78
CA SER A 38 -41.32 -4.57 -11.60
C SER A 38 -42.08 -3.26 -11.72
N ASN A 39 -43.40 -3.43 -11.83
CA ASN A 39 -44.43 -2.41 -11.80
C ASN A 39 -44.27 -1.47 -10.60
N SER A 40 -44.42 -0.17 -10.83
CA SER A 40 -44.88 0.79 -9.82
C SER A 40 -45.80 1.80 -10.48
N SER A 41 -47.03 1.35 -10.74
CA SER A 41 -48.20 2.18 -10.92
C SER A 41 -49.05 2.07 -9.66
N ARG A 42 -49.10 3.14 -8.84
CA ARG A 42 -50.30 3.43 -8.06
C ARG A 42 -50.36 4.90 -7.67
N THR A 43 -51.28 5.55 -8.36
CA THR A 43 -51.96 6.78 -8.01
C THR A 43 -52.58 6.71 -6.61
N SER A 44 -52.36 7.73 -5.78
CA SER A 44 -53.36 8.14 -4.79
C SER A 44 -53.42 9.66 -4.75
N ALA A 45 -54.40 10.20 -5.48
CA ALA A 45 -54.93 11.52 -5.24
C ALA A 45 -55.65 11.50 -3.89
N HIS A 46 -55.23 12.34 -2.96
CA HIS A 46 -56.13 12.86 -1.94
C HIS A 46 -56.03 14.38 -1.89
N SER A 47 -57.05 14.95 -2.52
CA SER A 47 -57.65 16.25 -2.25
C SER A 47 -57.87 16.47 -0.76
N SER A 48 -57.44 17.62 -0.26
CA SER A 48 -58.10 18.31 0.85
C SER A 48 -57.91 19.80 0.65
N ALA A 49 -59.05 20.44 0.44
CA ALA A 49 -59.25 21.87 0.32
C ALA A 49 -59.33 22.53 1.70
N MET A 50 -59.38 23.87 1.67
CA MET A 50 -59.78 24.79 2.76
C MET A 50 -58.63 25.13 3.73
N SER A 51 -58.33 26.38 4.11
CA SER A 51 -59.13 27.59 4.17
C SER A 51 -58.27 28.86 4.08
N SER A 52 -58.90 29.89 3.53
CA SER A 52 -58.65 31.33 3.62
C SER A 52 -58.34 31.90 5.02
N SER A 53 -57.39 32.84 5.08
CA SER A 53 -57.52 34.15 5.78
C SER A 53 -56.33 35.06 5.38
N SER A 54 -56.48 36.04 4.48
CA SER A 54 -56.91 37.42 4.74
C SER A 54 -56.55 37.96 6.13
N GLY A 55 -55.48 38.78 6.19
CA GLY A 55 -55.05 39.47 7.40
C GLY A 55 -54.02 40.56 7.10
N GLN A 56 -54.45 41.63 6.42
CA GLN A 56 -53.77 42.93 6.43
C GLN A 56 -53.59 43.39 7.88
N SER A 57 -52.39 43.85 8.24
CA SER A 57 -52.18 44.89 9.27
C SER A 57 -50.76 45.42 9.20
N ARG A 58 -50.61 46.63 8.63
CA ARG A 58 -49.52 47.55 8.96
C ARG A 58 -49.70 48.03 10.40
N PRO A 59 -48.60 48.35 11.10
CA PRO A 59 -48.49 49.71 11.65
C PRO A 59 -47.11 50.30 11.35
N SER A 60 -47.03 51.45 10.67
CA SER A 60 -46.79 52.77 11.29
C SER A 60 -45.59 52.82 12.25
N THR A 61 -44.53 53.46 11.74
CA THR A 61 -43.45 54.10 12.49
C THR A 61 -43.98 55.06 13.55
N PRO A 62 -43.26 55.23 14.67
CA PRO A 62 -42.86 56.58 15.02
C PRO A 62 -41.36 56.69 15.30
N ASN A 63 -40.82 57.68 14.60
CA ASN A 63 -39.75 58.58 14.99
C ASN A 63 -39.60 58.75 16.52
N ASN A 64 -38.42 58.48 17.11
CA ASN A 64 -37.90 59.30 18.20
C ASN A 64 -36.40 59.10 18.50
N SER A 65 -35.66 60.21 18.36
CA SER A 65 -34.57 60.70 19.22
C SER A 65 -33.52 59.72 19.78
N SER A 66 -32.30 59.87 19.25
CA SER A 66 -31.06 60.10 20.00
C SER A 66 -31.03 59.69 21.48
N SER A 67 -30.43 58.53 21.76
CA SER A 67 -29.77 58.27 23.04
C SER A 67 -28.44 57.56 22.78
N ALA A 68 -27.40 58.07 23.44
CA ALA A 68 -26.03 57.67 23.28
C ALA A 68 -25.76 56.27 23.88
N GLY A 69 -25.00 55.46 23.13
CA GLY A 69 -23.94 54.60 23.67
C GLY A 69 -24.30 53.59 24.75
N GLN A 70 -25.05 52.55 24.41
CA GLN A 70 -24.92 51.25 25.08
C GLN A 70 -24.86 50.15 24.02
N SER A 71 -23.67 49.55 23.90
CA SER A 71 -23.44 48.37 23.07
C SER A 71 -24.33 47.22 23.56
N PRO A 72 -25.20 46.62 22.71
CA PRO A 72 -25.93 45.44 23.09
C PRO A 72 -24.94 44.29 23.20
N HIS A 73 -24.55 43.93 24.43
CA HIS A 73 -23.99 42.62 24.71
C HIS A 73 -25.07 41.59 24.38
N SER A 74 -25.06 41.12 23.15
CA SER A 74 -25.81 39.96 22.70
C SER A 74 -25.26 38.76 23.46
N THR A 75 -25.89 38.45 24.59
CA THR A 75 -25.67 37.19 25.29
C THR A 75 -26.03 36.08 24.31
N PRO A 76 -25.11 35.16 23.98
CA PRO A 76 -25.41 34.07 23.06
C PRO A 76 -26.62 33.28 23.62
N PRO A 77 -27.56 32.87 22.77
CA PRO A 77 -28.69 32.06 23.20
C PRO A 77 -28.14 30.78 23.85
N ASN A 78 -28.42 30.61 25.14
CA ASN A 78 -28.14 29.35 25.83
C ASN A 78 -29.00 28.27 25.16
N PHE A 79 -28.40 27.52 24.23
CA PHE A 79 -28.93 26.25 23.79
C PHE A 79 -28.89 25.31 25.00
N VAL A 80 -29.96 25.29 25.77
CA VAL A 80 -30.17 24.30 26.81
C VAL A 80 -30.40 22.98 26.07
N THR A 81 -29.33 22.22 25.88
CA THR A 81 -29.43 20.84 25.43
C THR A 81 -30.17 20.09 26.54
N THR A 82 -31.47 19.85 26.32
CA THR A 82 -32.30 19.12 27.28
C THR A 82 -31.68 17.75 27.50
N ALA A 83 -31.58 17.29 28.75
CA ALA A 83 -30.97 15.99 29.09
C ALA A 83 -31.58 14.80 28.31
N HIS A 84 -32.80 14.97 27.78
CA HIS A 84 -33.45 14.02 26.89
C HIS A 84 -32.76 13.85 25.53
N ASP A 85 -32.23 14.92 24.92
CA ASP A 85 -31.49 14.85 23.64
C ASP A 85 -30.18 14.08 23.80
N ALA A 86 -29.50 14.26 24.94
CA ALA A 86 -28.27 13.54 25.23
C ALA A 86 -28.49 12.03 25.34
N LEU A 87 -29.63 11.61 25.93
CA LEU A 87 -30.00 10.19 26.01
C LEU A 87 -30.37 9.62 24.65
N GLN A 88 -31.16 10.33 23.83
CA GLN A 88 -31.48 9.90 22.48
C GLN A 88 -30.23 9.79 21.60
N ALA A 89 -29.30 10.73 21.69
CA ALA A 89 -28.05 10.69 20.97
C ALA A 89 -27.19 9.48 21.37
N ARG A 90 -27.16 9.15 22.66
CA ARG A 90 -26.45 7.97 23.18
C ARG A 90 -27.09 6.67 22.70
N ASP A 91 -28.41 6.56 22.70
CA ASP A 91 -29.13 5.38 22.22
C ASP A 91 -28.96 5.20 20.71
N ALA A 92 -28.97 6.30 19.95
CA ALA A 92 -28.67 6.30 18.52
C ALA A 92 -27.22 5.85 18.24
N LEU A 93 -26.25 6.29 19.05
CA LEU A 93 -24.87 5.82 18.99
C LEU A 93 -24.79 4.32 19.29
N HIS A 94 -25.41 3.85 20.38
CA HIS A 94 -25.43 2.42 20.69
C HIS A 94 -26.09 1.57 19.59
N ALA A 95 -27.15 2.08 18.96
CA ALA A 95 -27.81 1.41 17.84
C ALA A 95 -26.91 1.38 16.58
N ALA A 96 -26.19 2.46 16.29
CA ALA A 96 -25.29 2.54 15.14
C ALA A 96 -24.08 1.60 15.28
N TYR A 97 -23.61 1.36 16.51
CA TYR A 97 -22.47 0.48 16.81
C TYR A 97 -22.87 -0.89 17.36
N ALA A 98 -24.15 -1.26 17.27
CA ALA A 98 -24.62 -2.58 17.66
C ALA A 98 -24.17 -3.63 16.63
N VAL A 99 -22.95 -4.15 16.79
CA VAL A 99 -22.50 -5.32 16.03
C VAL A 99 -23.37 -6.50 16.44
N ALA A 100 -24.06 -7.10 15.47
CA ALA A 100 -24.88 -8.28 15.70
C ALA A 100 -23.98 -9.45 16.14
N MET A 101 -23.88 -9.64 17.45
CA MET A 101 -23.12 -10.75 18.01
C MET A 101 -23.82 -12.07 17.67
N PRO A 102 -23.08 -13.12 17.23
CA PRO A 102 -23.68 -14.41 16.99
C PRO A 102 -24.27 -14.98 18.28
N SER A 103 -25.37 -15.74 18.16
CA SER A 103 -26.02 -16.34 19.33
C SER A 103 -25.03 -17.22 20.09
N PRO A 104 -25.00 -17.17 21.44
CA PRO A 104 -24.00 -17.90 22.22
C PRO A 104 -24.04 -19.41 21.93
N VAL A 105 -22.85 -20.01 21.78
CA VAL A 105 -22.73 -21.45 21.50
C VAL A 105 -23.41 -22.28 22.58
N ARG A 106 -24.20 -23.26 22.16
CA ARG A 106 -24.72 -24.28 23.07
C ARG A 106 -23.55 -25.16 23.56
N LYS A 107 -23.57 -25.51 24.85
CA LYS A 107 -22.55 -26.39 25.47
C LYS A 107 -22.44 -27.77 24.81
N THR A 108 -23.44 -28.19 24.05
CA THR A 108 -23.51 -29.46 23.32
C THR A 108 -23.12 -29.35 21.84
N ALA A 109 -22.59 -28.20 21.39
CA ALA A 109 -22.17 -28.02 20.00
C ALA A 109 -21.01 -28.95 19.63
N SER A 110 -21.03 -29.47 18.40
CA SER A 110 -19.94 -30.28 17.86
C SER A 110 -18.67 -29.43 17.66
N ARG A 111 -17.50 -30.08 17.62
CA ARG A 111 -16.22 -29.39 17.33
C ARG A 111 -16.24 -28.67 15.98
N SER A 112 -16.91 -29.21 14.97
CA SER A 112 -17.05 -28.56 13.66
C SER A 112 -17.93 -27.31 13.72
N ALA A 113 -19.01 -27.33 14.50
CA ALA A 113 -19.86 -26.16 14.72
C ALA A 113 -19.09 -25.03 15.43
N LEU A 114 -18.31 -25.37 16.46
CA LEU A 114 -17.43 -24.42 17.14
C LEU A 114 -16.39 -23.80 16.20
N ALA A 115 -15.78 -24.60 15.31
CA ALA A 115 -14.83 -24.10 14.33
C ALA A 115 -15.48 -23.14 13.32
N ALA A 116 -16.69 -23.45 12.85
CA ALA A 116 -17.45 -22.60 11.94
C ALA A 116 -17.83 -21.26 12.60
N GLU A 117 -18.31 -21.28 13.85
CA GLU A 117 -18.67 -20.08 14.59
C GLU A 117 -17.45 -19.21 14.92
N ASN A 118 -16.32 -19.81 15.29
CA ASN A 118 -15.06 -19.07 15.43
C ASN A 118 -14.63 -18.41 14.11
N GLY A 119 -14.87 -19.07 12.97
CA GLY A 119 -14.69 -18.47 11.65
C GLY A 119 -15.58 -17.24 11.43
N GLN A 120 -16.87 -17.34 11.79
CA GLN A 120 -17.81 -16.23 11.70
C GLN A 120 -17.42 -15.06 12.61
N LEU A 121 -17.03 -15.32 13.86
CA LEU A 121 -16.55 -14.30 14.80
C LEU A 121 -15.33 -13.55 14.27
N ARG A 122 -14.36 -14.26 13.70
CA ARG A 122 -13.19 -13.63 13.06
C ARG A 122 -13.58 -12.76 11.87
N SER A 123 -14.56 -13.20 11.08
CA SER A 123 -15.08 -12.40 9.96
C SER A 123 -15.80 -11.14 10.45
N LEU A 124 -16.61 -11.25 11.50
CA LEU A 124 -17.30 -10.11 12.11
C LEU A 124 -16.33 -9.10 12.71
N LEU A 125 -15.28 -9.57 13.41
CA LEU A 125 -14.23 -8.68 13.94
C LEU A 125 -13.50 -7.93 12.82
N LYS A 126 -13.19 -8.59 11.70
CA LYS A 126 -12.59 -7.93 10.54
C LYS A 126 -13.50 -6.87 9.93
N ALA A 127 -14.80 -7.19 9.78
CA ALA A 127 -15.77 -6.23 9.26
C ALA A 127 -15.93 -5.01 10.20
N ALA A 128 -16.02 -5.26 11.51
CA ALA A 128 -16.10 -4.20 12.51
C ALA A 128 -14.86 -3.29 12.51
N GLY A 129 -13.65 -3.86 12.32
CA GLY A 129 -12.43 -3.08 12.16
C GLY A 129 -12.50 -2.13 10.97
N VAL A 130 -12.93 -2.63 9.80
CA VAL A 130 -13.10 -1.80 8.59
C VAL A 130 -14.09 -0.65 8.80
N ASP A 131 -15.18 -0.88 9.55
CA ASP A 131 -16.17 0.16 9.82
C ASP A 131 -15.67 1.20 10.84
N LEU A 132 -14.86 0.79 11.82
CA LEU A 132 -14.16 1.72 12.72
C LEU A 132 -13.20 2.62 11.96
N ASP A 133 -12.40 2.07 11.04
CA ASP A 133 -11.46 2.83 10.22
C ASP A 133 -12.17 3.86 9.34
N LYS A 134 -13.31 3.50 8.74
CA LYS A 134 -14.14 4.43 7.96
C LYS A 134 -14.66 5.58 8.83
N ASN A 135 -15.17 5.28 10.02
CA ASN A 135 -15.71 6.29 10.93
C ASN A 135 -14.61 7.23 11.43
N TYR A 136 -13.41 6.70 11.70
CA TYR A 136 -12.23 7.50 12.03
C TYR A 136 -11.85 8.43 10.87
N ALA A 137 -11.78 7.91 9.64
CA ALA A 137 -11.49 8.72 8.46
C ALA A 137 -12.53 9.84 8.25
N GLN A 138 -13.81 9.55 8.49
CA GLN A 138 -14.88 10.56 8.42
C GLN A 138 -14.72 11.64 9.50
N MET A 139 -14.39 11.25 10.73
CA MET A 139 -14.13 12.20 11.82
C MET A 139 -12.97 13.14 11.48
N VAL A 140 -11.85 12.60 10.99
CA VAL A 140 -10.68 13.41 10.58
C VAL A 140 -11.03 14.38 9.44
N LEU A 141 -11.85 13.94 8.48
CA LEU A 141 -12.32 14.81 7.39
C LEU A 141 -13.17 15.97 7.92
N MET A 142 -14.10 15.69 8.84
CA MET A 142 -14.91 16.72 9.49
C MET A 142 -14.07 17.69 10.32
N GLU A 143 -13.05 17.22 11.04
CA GLU A 143 -12.13 18.09 11.78
C GLU A 143 -11.36 19.02 10.86
N ARG A 144 -10.87 18.51 9.72
CA ARG A 144 -10.19 19.30 8.70
C ARG A 144 -11.12 20.36 8.08
N GLU A 145 -12.35 20.00 7.77
CA GLU A 145 -13.35 20.95 7.27
C GLU A 145 -13.68 22.03 8.31
N ASN A 146 -13.86 21.64 9.57
CA ASN A 146 -14.05 22.58 10.68
C ASN A 146 -12.85 23.52 10.86
N ALA A 147 -11.61 23.02 10.71
CA ALA A 147 -10.42 23.83 10.73
C ALA A 147 -10.39 24.85 9.57
N ASN A 148 -10.76 24.43 8.36
CA ASN A 148 -10.88 25.32 7.20
C ASN A 148 -11.95 26.40 7.44
N MET A 149 -13.11 26.05 8.00
CA MET A 149 -14.15 27.00 8.35
C MET A 149 -13.67 28.03 9.38
N ARG A 150 -12.94 27.59 10.41
CA ARG A 150 -12.30 28.50 11.38
C ARG A 150 -11.30 29.41 10.69
N GLN A 151 -10.44 28.88 9.81
CA GLN A 151 -9.51 29.70 9.05
C GLN A 151 -10.24 30.72 8.19
N GLN A 152 -11.34 30.38 7.52
CA GLN A 152 -12.13 31.33 6.74
C GLN A 152 -12.78 32.43 7.59
N LEU A 153 -13.29 32.07 8.78
CA LEU A 153 -13.90 33.00 9.72
C LEU A 153 -12.87 33.96 10.35
N TYR A 154 -11.68 33.44 10.68
CA TYR A 154 -10.63 34.19 11.36
C TYR A 154 -9.53 34.72 10.45
N ALA A 155 -9.55 34.41 9.15
CA ALA A 155 -8.72 35.06 8.15
C ALA A 155 -9.12 36.54 8.16
N LYS A 156 -8.41 37.32 8.98
CA LYS A 156 -8.51 38.77 9.05
C LYS A 156 -8.40 39.24 7.61
N LYS A 157 -9.52 39.71 7.06
CA LYS A 157 -9.61 40.15 5.67
C LYS A 157 -8.68 41.35 5.52
N ASN A 158 -7.41 41.11 5.20
CA ASN A 158 -6.54 42.05 4.49
C ASN A 158 -7.00 42.15 3.03
N LYS A 159 -8.31 42.06 2.78
CA LYS A 159 -8.89 42.42 1.50
C LYS A 159 -8.75 43.93 1.44
N ARG A 160 -7.71 44.39 0.73
CA ARG A 160 -7.65 45.77 0.22
C ARG A 160 -9.07 46.10 -0.25
N LYS A 161 -9.68 47.14 0.31
CA LYS A 161 -11.01 47.59 -0.10
C LYS A 161 -10.94 47.81 -1.61
N ARG A 162 -11.41 46.83 -2.39
CA ARG A 162 -11.47 46.95 -3.84
C ARG A 162 -12.44 48.10 -4.06
N ALA A 163 -11.93 49.22 -4.56
CA ALA A 163 -12.76 50.36 -4.91
C ALA A 163 -13.75 49.86 -5.95
N TYR A 164 -14.99 49.61 -5.50
CA TYR A 164 -16.08 49.31 -6.41
C TYR A 164 -16.30 50.58 -7.23
N THR A 165 -15.96 50.51 -8.51
CA THR A 165 -16.27 51.56 -9.47
C THR A 165 -17.80 51.62 -9.60
N THR A 166 -18.40 52.59 -8.93
CA THR A 166 -19.85 52.86 -8.85
C THR A 166 -20.45 53.38 -10.15
N GLY A 167 -19.78 53.19 -11.30
CA GLY A 167 -20.15 53.78 -12.59
C GLY A 167 -21.29 53.09 -13.34
N LYS A 168 -21.84 51.98 -12.83
CA LYS A 168 -22.96 51.28 -13.49
C LYS A 168 -24.10 51.02 -12.51
N ALA A 169 -24.82 52.09 -12.20
CA ALA A 169 -26.17 52.01 -11.64
C ALA A 169 -27.11 51.39 -12.68
N ARG A 170 -27.24 50.07 -12.69
CA ARG A 170 -28.35 49.36 -13.32
C ARG A 170 -28.87 48.34 -12.33
N LEU A 171 -29.87 48.75 -11.55
CA LEU A 171 -30.89 47.93 -10.86
C LEU A 171 -30.41 46.51 -10.46
N MET A 172 -29.67 46.44 -9.35
CA MET A 172 -29.05 45.26 -8.75
C MET A 172 -30.04 44.27 -8.08
N THR A 173 -31.23 44.04 -8.63
CA THR A 173 -32.23 43.14 -8.04
C THR A 173 -32.98 42.25 -9.04
N SER A 174 -32.55 42.14 -10.30
CA SER A 174 -33.13 41.11 -11.18
C SER A 174 -32.62 39.73 -10.73
N ALA A 175 -33.54 38.75 -10.65
CA ALA A 175 -33.21 37.39 -10.24
C ALA A 175 -32.10 36.76 -11.11
N GLU A 176 -31.97 37.22 -12.36
CA GLU A 176 -30.92 36.81 -13.29
C GLU A 176 -29.52 37.27 -12.85
N MET A 177 -29.37 38.48 -12.31
CA MET A 177 -28.08 38.96 -11.81
C MET A 177 -27.65 38.23 -10.54
N ALA A 178 -28.60 37.86 -9.68
CA ALA A 178 -28.33 37.05 -8.50
C ALA A 178 -27.81 35.65 -8.89
N LYS A 179 -28.42 35.02 -9.92
CA LYS A 179 -27.91 33.76 -10.47
C LYS A 179 -26.53 33.91 -11.09
N ALA A 180 -26.30 34.95 -11.90
CA ALA A 180 -24.99 35.19 -12.50
C ALA A 180 -23.88 35.41 -11.45
N LEU A 181 -24.17 36.11 -10.34
CA LEU A 181 -23.22 36.26 -9.22
C LEU A 181 -22.98 34.94 -8.49
N LEU A 182 -24.00 34.11 -8.31
CA LEU A 182 -23.87 32.80 -7.70
C LEU A 182 -23.02 31.86 -8.58
N GLU A 183 -23.28 31.82 -9.88
CA GLU A 183 -22.50 31.05 -10.85
C GLU A 183 -21.04 31.53 -10.91
N ALA A 184 -20.80 32.85 -10.88
CA ALA A 184 -19.45 33.40 -10.82
C ALA A 184 -18.71 33.01 -9.53
N LEU A 185 -19.40 33.00 -8.38
CA LEU A 185 -18.83 32.54 -7.12
C LEU A 185 -18.54 31.04 -7.15
N GLN A 186 -19.48 30.22 -7.64
CA GLN A 186 -19.31 28.78 -7.75
C GLN A 186 -18.17 28.41 -8.70
N LYS A 187 -18.08 29.07 -9.86
CA LYS A 187 -16.98 28.87 -10.82
C LYS A 187 -15.63 29.23 -10.21
N LYS A 188 -15.59 30.31 -9.41
CA LYS A 188 -14.36 30.70 -8.70
C LYS A 188 -13.97 29.67 -7.64
N GLN A 189 -14.92 29.17 -6.86
CA GLN A 189 -14.66 28.11 -5.87
C GLN A 189 -14.18 26.81 -6.54
N MET A 190 -14.80 26.40 -7.64
CA MET A 190 -14.37 25.22 -8.40
C MET A 190 -12.97 25.38 -9.00
N ALA A 191 -12.63 26.57 -9.51
CA ALA A 191 -11.29 26.85 -10.01
C ALA A 191 -10.22 26.81 -8.91
N GLU A 192 -10.53 27.32 -7.72
CA GLU A 192 -9.65 27.28 -6.55
C GLU A 192 -9.43 25.83 -6.08
N LEU A 193 -10.51 25.05 -5.93
CA LEU A 193 -10.43 23.61 -5.62
C LEU A 193 -9.62 22.83 -6.67
N HIS A 194 -9.86 23.07 -7.97
CA HIS A 194 -9.07 22.45 -9.03
C HIS A 194 -7.59 22.81 -8.94
N SER A 195 -7.27 24.06 -8.60
CA SER A 195 -5.88 24.49 -8.45
C SER A 195 -5.19 23.84 -7.24
N GLU A 196 -5.91 23.68 -6.13
CA GLU A 196 -5.40 22.99 -4.93
C GLU A 196 -5.25 21.49 -5.16
N LEU A 197 -6.24 20.84 -5.78
CA LEU A 197 -6.15 19.43 -6.21
C LEU A 197 -4.95 19.22 -7.11
N LYS A 198 -4.78 20.06 -8.14
CA LYS A 198 -3.69 19.97 -9.12
C LYS A 198 -2.31 20.13 -8.49
N LYS A 199 -2.18 20.98 -7.46
CA LYS A 199 -0.91 21.21 -6.77
C LYS A 199 -0.60 20.15 -5.72
N ASN A 200 -1.59 19.73 -4.94
CA ASN A 200 -1.35 18.95 -3.74
C ASN A 200 -1.62 17.44 -3.94
N ILE A 201 -2.59 17.08 -4.77
CA ILE A 201 -3.10 15.70 -4.86
C ILE A 201 -2.61 15.01 -6.13
N PHE A 202 -2.66 15.69 -7.29
CA PHE A 202 -2.25 15.09 -8.57
C PHE A 202 -0.80 14.60 -8.61
N PRO A 203 0.21 15.32 -8.04
CA PRO A 203 1.57 14.81 -8.01
C PRO A 203 1.69 13.52 -7.19
N GLY A 204 1.04 13.46 -6.03
CA GLY A 204 1.02 12.27 -5.18
C GLY A 204 0.35 11.06 -5.85
N ILE A 205 -0.79 11.27 -6.52
CA ILE A 205 -1.47 10.21 -7.29
C ILE A 205 -0.58 9.74 -8.45
N LYS A 206 0.06 10.67 -9.18
CA LYS A 206 0.96 10.31 -10.28
C LYS A 206 2.16 9.49 -9.78
N LYS A 207 2.83 9.93 -8.71
CA LYS A 207 3.91 9.17 -8.05
C LYS A 207 3.44 7.78 -7.61
N ALA A 208 2.25 7.67 -7.01
CA ALA A 208 1.68 6.39 -6.59
C ALA A 208 1.41 5.45 -7.77
N MET A 209 0.89 5.98 -8.89
CA MET A 209 0.69 5.19 -10.12
C MET A 209 2.02 4.70 -10.71
N ASP A 210 3.03 5.57 -10.79
CA ASP A 210 4.36 5.21 -11.28
C ASP A 210 5.01 4.13 -10.39
N ASN A 211 4.83 4.20 -9.07
CA ASN A 211 5.31 3.19 -8.12
C ASN A 211 4.59 1.85 -8.28
N VAL A 212 3.27 1.85 -8.49
CA VAL A 212 2.50 0.64 -8.79
C VAL A 212 2.96 0.01 -10.10
N GLU A 213 3.22 0.81 -11.14
CA GLU A 213 3.73 0.32 -12.42
C GLU A 213 5.14 -0.28 -12.28
N LYS A 214 6.04 0.39 -11.54
CA LYS A 214 7.37 -0.13 -11.22
C LYS A 214 7.29 -1.45 -10.45
N ALA A 215 6.43 -1.54 -9.43
CA ALA A 215 6.23 -2.76 -8.66
C ALA A 215 5.65 -3.90 -9.51
N ALA A 216 4.73 -3.60 -10.43
CA ALA A 216 4.20 -4.57 -11.38
C ALA A 216 5.30 -5.09 -12.32
N LYS A 217 6.14 -4.20 -12.86
CA LYS A 217 7.30 -4.57 -13.71
C LYS A 217 8.34 -5.38 -12.94
N ALA A 218 8.56 -5.09 -11.65
CA ALA A 218 9.47 -5.88 -10.82
C ALA A 218 8.93 -7.30 -10.60
N LYS A 219 7.63 -7.44 -10.30
CA LYS A 219 6.97 -8.75 -10.11
C LYS A 219 6.97 -9.59 -11.39
N THR A 220 6.77 -8.99 -12.57
CA THR A 220 6.84 -9.74 -13.83
C THR A 220 8.27 -10.23 -14.12
N LYS A 221 9.29 -9.39 -13.88
CA LYS A 221 10.70 -9.79 -14.00
C LYS A 221 11.07 -10.91 -13.03
N GLU A 222 10.59 -10.85 -11.79
CA GLU A 222 10.83 -11.90 -10.79
C GLU A 222 10.17 -13.22 -11.19
N ALA A 223 8.91 -13.17 -11.66
CA ALA A 223 8.20 -14.35 -12.15
C ALA A 223 8.88 -14.98 -13.37
N GLU A 224 9.39 -14.17 -14.30
CA GLU A 224 10.14 -14.64 -15.46
C GLU A 224 11.48 -15.29 -15.05
N GLN A 225 12.21 -14.67 -14.11
CA GLN A 225 13.44 -15.25 -13.58
C GLN A 225 13.17 -16.58 -12.84
N ALA A 226 12.10 -16.66 -12.05
CA ALA A 226 11.67 -17.88 -11.38
C ALA A 226 11.32 -18.98 -12.39
N ALA A 227 10.59 -18.64 -13.47
CA ALA A 227 10.28 -19.58 -14.55
C ALA A 227 11.55 -20.07 -15.27
N LYS A 228 12.51 -19.18 -15.53
CA LYS A 228 13.80 -19.53 -16.13
C LYS A 228 14.62 -20.45 -15.23
N ARG A 229 14.61 -20.25 -13.91
CA ARG A 229 15.26 -21.13 -12.93
C ARG A 229 14.59 -22.50 -12.86
N ALA A 230 13.25 -22.54 -12.77
CA ALA A 230 12.48 -23.79 -12.78
C ALA A 230 12.71 -24.62 -14.05
N LEU A 231 12.81 -23.97 -15.21
CA LEU A 231 13.15 -24.63 -16.48
C LEU A 231 14.56 -25.25 -16.45
N ARG A 232 15.55 -24.52 -15.90
CA ARG A 232 16.93 -25.03 -15.77
C ARG A 232 17.00 -26.21 -14.81
N GLU A 233 16.28 -26.17 -13.69
CA GLU A 233 16.19 -27.26 -12.73
C GLU A 233 15.49 -28.48 -13.32
N ALA A 234 14.39 -28.30 -14.05
CA ALA A 234 13.70 -29.38 -14.76
C ALA A 234 14.61 -30.08 -15.78
N LYS A 235 15.35 -29.31 -16.59
CA LYS A 235 16.34 -29.85 -17.55
C LYS A 235 17.50 -30.58 -16.84
N ALA A 236 17.93 -30.09 -15.68
CA ALA A 236 18.96 -30.76 -14.88
C ALA A 236 18.45 -32.09 -14.29
N ALA A 237 17.22 -32.10 -13.77
CA ALA A 237 16.57 -33.29 -13.25
C ALA A 237 16.33 -34.35 -14.33
N GLU A 238 15.92 -33.95 -15.54
CA GLU A 238 15.76 -34.85 -16.68
C GLU A 238 17.09 -35.51 -17.08
N LYS A 239 18.16 -34.71 -17.22
CA LYS A 239 19.52 -35.23 -17.50
C LYS A 239 20.01 -36.16 -16.40
N ALA A 240 19.69 -35.89 -15.13
CA ALA A 240 20.03 -36.78 -14.02
C ALA A 240 19.25 -38.11 -14.10
N ALA A 241 17.95 -38.06 -14.38
CA ALA A 241 17.12 -39.25 -14.56
C ALA A 241 17.57 -40.11 -15.75
N GLU A 242 17.98 -39.49 -16.87
CA GLU A 242 18.54 -40.20 -18.02
C GLU A 242 19.85 -40.92 -17.68
N LYS A 243 20.75 -40.27 -16.93
CA LYS A 243 21.99 -40.90 -16.45
C LYS A 243 21.71 -42.10 -15.55
N VAL A 244 20.73 -42.00 -14.64
CA VAL A 244 20.33 -43.11 -13.77
C VAL A 244 19.77 -44.28 -14.59
N LYS A 245 18.90 -44.02 -15.57
CA LYS A 245 18.39 -45.06 -16.49
C LYS A 245 19.54 -45.77 -17.24
N LYS A 246 20.51 -45.01 -17.76
CA LYS A 246 21.68 -45.56 -18.47
C LYS A 246 22.58 -46.42 -17.58
N VAL A 247 22.72 -46.07 -16.29
CA VAL A 247 23.47 -46.88 -15.32
C VAL A 247 22.71 -48.17 -15.01
N ALA A 248 21.40 -48.09 -14.75
CA ALA A 248 20.55 -49.24 -14.49
C ALA A 248 20.53 -50.23 -15.67
N GLU A 249 20.45 -49.74 -16.91
CA GLU A 249 20.51 -50.58 -18.12
C GLU A 249 21.87 -51.29 -18.25
N ARG A 250 22.98 -50.59 -17.98
CA ARG A 250 24.33 -51.19 -17.99
C ARG A 250 24.49 -52.26 -16.91
N GLU A 251 23.91 -52.06 -15.73
CA GLU A 251 23.92 -53.06 -14.66
C GLU A 251 23.08 -54.28 -14.99
N ALA A 252 21.87 -54.08 -15.54
CA ALA A 252 21.02 -55.17 -16.03
C ALA A 252 21.71 -55.98 -17.14
N ALA A 253 22.37 -55.32 -18.09
CA ALA A 253 23.14 -55.99 -19.15
C ALA A 253 24.34 -56.79 -18.58
N LYS A 254 25.04 -56.26 -17.57
CA LYS A 254 26.12 -56.99 -16.87
C LYS A 254 25.56 -58.22 -16.13
N ALA A 255 24.43 -58.10 -15.45
CA ALA A 255 23.76 -59.20 -14.75
C ALA A 255 23.30 -60.30 -15.73
N ALA A 256 22.68 -59.92 -16.85
CA ALA A 256 22.28 -60.86 -17.90
C ALA A 256 23.48 -61.62 -18.50
N LYS A 257 24.59 -60.90 -18.78
CA LYS A 257 25.83 -61.52 -19.28
C LYS A 257 26.45 -62.49 -18.26
N ALA A 258 26.37 -62.18 -16.96
CA ALA A 258 26.82 -63.08 -15.90
C ALA A 258 25.95 -64.34 -15.83
N ALA A 259 24.62 -64.20 -15.91
CA ALA A 259 23.68 -65.33 -15.92
C ALA A 259 23.88 -66.25 -17.13
N ALA A 260 24.14 -65.69 -18.32
CA ALA A 260 24.44 -66.48 -19.52
C ALA A 260 25.74 -67.29 -19.38
N ARG A 261 26.78 -66.72 -18.77
CA ARG A 261 28.05 -67.43 -18.51
C ARG A 261 27.89 -68.58 -17.51
N ALA A 262 27.00 -68.46 -16.53
CA ALA A 262 26.74 -69.51 -15.55
C ALA A 262 26.11 -70.77 -16.16
N ARG A 263 25.38 -70.66 -17.29
CA ARG A 263 24.74 -71.80 -17.97
C ARG A 263 25.66 -72.54 -18.97
N GLY A 264 26.86 -72.03 -19.25
CA GLY A 264 27.74 -72.54 -20.32
C GLY A 264 28.90 -73.44 -19.88
N ARG A 265 29.05 -73.80 -18.60
CA ARG A 265 30.15 -74.66 -18.12
C ARG A 265 29.64 -76.03 -17.67
N GLY A 266 29.12 -76.78 -18.63
CA GLY A 266 28.80 -78.18 -18.48
C GLY A 266 29.35 -78.98 -19.65
N ARG A 267 30.45 -79.71 -19.39
CA ARG A 267 31.09 -80.77 -20.19
C ARG A 267 32.02 -80.35 -21.33
N GLY A 268 33.32 -80.55 -21.07
CA GLY A 268 34.28 -80.98 -22.09
C GLY A 268 35.64 -80.30 -22.00
N GLY A 269 36.70 -81.10 -21.85
CA GLY A 269 38.03 -80.72 -22.34
C GLY A 269 39.14 -80.63 -21.31
N ALA A 270 39.48 -81.76 -20.70
CA ALA A 270 40.85 -81.98 -20.25
C ALA A 270 41.78 -82.08 -21.48
N ARG A 271 42.98 -81.46 -21.39
CA ARG A 271 44.31 -81.88 -21.92
C ARG A 271 45.11 -80.73 -22.55
N GLY A 272 46.38 -80.63 -22.15
CA GLY A 272 47.47 -79.96 -22.88
C GLY A 272 47.87 -78.60 -22.28
N ALA A 273 48.84 -78.48 -21.38
CA ALA A 273 50.28 -78.75 -21.49
C ALA A 273 51.05 -77.79 -22.42
N ARG A 274 52.17 -77.26 -21.88
CA ARG A 274 53.34 -76.57 -22.48
C ARG A 274 53.26 -75.04 -22.46
N ARG A 275 53.97 -74.36 -21.54
CA ARG A 275 55.42 -74.05 -21.51
C ARG A 275 55.93 -73.31 -22.75
N ARG A 276 56.24 -72.02 -22.60
CA ARG A 276 57.42 -71.24 -23.06
C ARG A 276 57.15 -69.76 -22.67
N ALA A 277 57.93 -69.08 -21.83
CA ALA A 277 59.35 -68.72 -21.89
C ALA A 277 59.69 -67.70 -22.99
N GLY A 278 60.22 -66.53 -22.58
CA GLY A 278 60.71 -65.42 -23.41
C GLY A 278 59.60 -64.40 -23.73
N VAL A 279 59.77 -63.08 -23.69
CA VAL A 279 60.84 -62.20 -24.17
C VAL A 279 60.51 -60.80 -23.57
N VAL A 280 61.34 -60.21 -22.70
CA VAL A 280 62.43 -59.25 -23.00
C VAL A 280 62.02 -58.09 -23.92
N GLY A 281 62.01 -56.87 -23.39
CA GLY A 281 62.58 -55.72 -24.12
C GLY A 281 61.65 -54.58 -24.52
N GLY A 282 62.15 -53.36 -24.32
CA GLY A 282 61.69 -52.11 -24.94
C GLY A 282 60.83 -51.26 -24.00
N GLY A 283 61.32 -50.24 -23.30
CA GLY A 283 62.27 -49.23 -23.76
C GLY A 283 61.49 -48.12 -24.47
N GLY A 284 61.17 -47.05 -23.74
CA GLY A 284 60.40 -45.93 -24.28
C GLY A 284 60.45 -44.70 -23.37
N ARG A 285 61.65 -44.29 -22.96
CA ARG A 285 61.89 -42.92 -22.50
C ARG A 285 61.73 -42.00 -23.71
N GLY A 286 60.65 -41.23 -23.75
CA GLY A 286 60.44 -40.14 -24.71
C GLY A 286 60.16 -38.85 -23.96
N ARG A 287 61.21 -38.07 -23.73
CA ARG A 287 61.13 -36.67 -23.29
C ARG A 287 60.47 -35.82 -24.38
N GLY A 288 59.56 -34.95 -23.96
CA GLY A 288 59.49 -33.57 -24.45
C GLY A 288 58.37 -33.26 -25.44
N LYS A 289 57.40 -32.43 -25.01
CA LYS A 289 57.12 -31.13 -25.65
C LYS A 289 56.18 -30.30 -24.76
N ALA A 290 56.56 -29.03 -24.53
CA ALA A 290 55.75 -27.87 -24.13
C ALA A 290 54.84 -28.05 -22.88
N ARG A 291 55.06 -27.39 -21.73
CA ARG A 291 54.98 -25.93 -21.53
C ARG A 291 54.00 -25.28 -22.50
N ASP A 292 52.72 -25.43 -22.22
CA ASP A 292 51.82 -24.29 -22.35
C ASP A 292 51.19 -24.05 -20.98
N SER A 293 51.42 -22.84 -20.50
CA SER A 293 50.95 -22.29 -19.26
C SER A 293 49.91 -21.26 -19.63
N SER A 294 48.67 -21.70 -19.70
CA SER A 294 47.45 -20.91 -19.56
C SER A 294 46.60 -21.78 -18.65
N ASP A 295 46.46 -21.49 -17.35
CA ASP A 295 45.81 -20.27 -16.87
C ASP A 295 44.62 -19.92 -17.76
N ASP A 296 43.75 -20.92 -17.93
CA ASP A 296 42.41 -20.74 -18.46
C ASP A 296 41.49 -21.07 -17.28
N GLU A 297 41.25 -20.02 -16.49
CA GLU A 297 40.04 -19.86 -15.70
C GLU A 297 38.88 -20.28 -16.60
N GLU A 298 38.32 -21.48 -16.37
CA GLU A 298 37.06 -21.93 -16.99
C GLU A 298 35.93 -21.10 -16.36
N SER A 299 35.93 -19.81 -16.70
CA SER A 299 34.84 -19.13 -17.38
C SER A 299 33.51 -19.73 -17.01
N GLY A 300 32.95 -19.20 -15.92
CA GLY A 300 31.52 -19.22 -15.73
C GLY A 300 30.85 -18.80 -17.04
N PRO A 301 29.73 -19.43 -17.43
CA PRO A 301 29.04 -19.04 -18.65
C PRO A 301 28.43 -17.65 -18.44
N GLU A 302 29.19 -16.61 -18.78
CA GLU A 302 28.69 -15.31 -19.19
C GLU A 302 27.91 -15.53 -20.50
N SER A 303 26.71 -16.08 -20.36
CA SER A 303 25.70 -16.00 -21.39
C SER A 303 25.08 -14.61 -21.27
N GLU A 304 25.74 -13.63 -21.88
CA GLU A 304 25.06 -12.42 -22.33
C GLU A 304 23.83 -12.86 -23.15
N PRO A 305 22.61 -12.42 -22.80
CA PRO A 305 21.48 -12.64 -23.67
C PRO A 305 21.62 -11.69 -24.87
N SER A 306 21.98 -12.24 -26.03
CA SER A 306 21.70 -11.60 -27.29
C SER A 306 20.19 -11.35 -27.37
N ASN A 307 19.80 -10.07 -27.36
CA ASN A 307 18.47 -9.62 -27.78
C ASN A 307 18.31 -9.99 -29.25
N GLU A 308 17.73 -11.16 -29.50
CA GLU A 308 17.20 -11.53 -30.80
C GLU A 308 15.79 -10.94 -30.84
N GLU A 309 15.68 -9.76 -31.48
CA GLU A 309 14.40 -9.18 -31.90
C GLU A 309 13.69 -10.17 -32.82
N THR A 310 12.79 -10.96 -32.25
CA THR A 310 11.76 -11.65 -33.02
C THR A 310 10.71 -10.62 -33.44
N ASP A 311 10.91 -10.03 -34.61
CA ASP A 311 9.85 -9.51 -35.45
C ASP A 311 8.86 -10.65 -35.74
N LEU A 312 7.75 -10.66 -35.01
CA LEU A 312 6.60 -11.47 -35.33
C LEU A 312 5.58 -10.59 -36.03
N ASP A 313 5.49 -10.80 -37.34
CA ASP A 313 4.41 -10.40 -38.22
C ASP A 313 3.03 -10.59 -37.54
N GLU A 314 2.37 -9.49 -37.21
CA GLU A 314 0.92 -9.47 -37.00
C GLU A 314 0.22 -9.73 -38.34
N PRO A 315 -0.64 -10.76 -38.45
CA PRO A 315 -1.54 -10.85 -39.60
C PRO A 315 -2.63 -9.79 -39.46
N GLY A 316 -2.54 -8.79 -40.34
CA GLY A 316 -3.60 -7.84 -40.59
C GLY A 316 -4.93 -8.53 -40.88
N VAL A 317 -5.94 -8.17 -40.10
CA VAL A 317 -7.34 -8.36 -40.46
C VAL A 317 -7.95 -6.97 -40.52
N GLY A 318 -7.98 -6.42 -41.73
CA GLY A 318 -8.76 -5.23 -42.03
C GLY A 318 -10.25 -5.50 -42.01
N SER A 319 -11.01 -4.41 -41.96
CA SER A 319 -12.37 -4.13 -42.48
C SER A 319 -13.08 -3.27 -41.44
N ASP A 320 -12.99 -1.95 -41.53
CA ASP A 320 -13.82 -1.08 -42.38
C ASP A 320 -15.25 -0.94 -41.81
N LEU A 321 -15.61 0.32 -41.50
CA LEU A 321 -16.90 0.99 -41.74
C LEU A 321 -17.11 2.15 -40.75
N GLY A 322 -17.07 3.39 -41.27
CA GLY A 322 -18.01 4.42 -40.85
C GLY A 322 -17.44 5.79 -40.44
N PRO A 323 -17.64 6.85 -41.27
CA PRO A 323 -17.26 8.22 -40.97
C PRO A 323 -18.44 9.08 -40.49
N SER A 324 -18.23 9.92 -39.48
CA SER A 324 -18.95 11.20 -39.30
C SER A 324 -18.54 11.89 -38.01
N THR A 325 -17.87 13.04 -38.10
CA THR A 325 -18.42 14.34 -37.68
C THR A 325 -17.32 15.41 -37.71
N THR A 326 -17.36 16.20 -38.79
CA THR A 326 -17.21 17.66 -38.84
C THR A 326 -16.49 18.36 -37.67
N LEU A 327 -15.26 18.83 -37.92
CA LEU A 327 -14.65 19.92 -37.16
C LEU A 327 -14.29 21.02 -38.15
N ALA A 328 -15.07 22.10 -38.05
CA ALA A 328 -14.95 23.30 -38.85
C ALA A 328 -13.82 24.20 -38.33
N GLU A 329 -13.15 24.79 -39.32
CA GLU A 329 -12.29 25.97 -39.32
C GLU A 329 -12.57 27.04 -38.26
N SER A 330 -11.48 27.68 -37.82
CA SER A 330 -11.26 29.15 -37.68
C SER A 330 -10.24 29.38 -36.56
N SER A 331 -9.32 30.34 -36.61
CA SER A 331 -8.90 31.29 -37.63
C SER A 331 -7.58 31.88 -37.14
N GLU A 332 -6.69 32.10 -38.09
CA GLU A 332 -5.44 32.84 -37.96
C GLU A 332 -5.78 34.33 -37.75
N GLU A 333 -5.09 35.03 -36.85
CA GLU A 333 -5.08 36.49 -36.88
C GLU A 333 -3.68 37.00 -36.47
N GLU A 334 -2.91 37.31 -37.51
CA GLU A 334 -1.80 38.25 -37.48
C GLU A 334 -2.27 39.62 -36.99
N THR A 335 -1.47 40.30 -36.17
CA THR A 335 -1.37 41.77 -36.27
C THR A 335 0.06 42.20 -35.99
N ASP A 336 0.69 42.64 -37.07
CA ASP A 336 1.99 43.27 -37.16
C ASP A 336 1.89 44.78 -36.87
N LEU A 337 2.97 45.32 -36.32
CA LEU A 337 3.45 46.73 -36.31
C LEU A 337 2.44 47.89 -36.29
N GLU A 338 2.56 48.80 -35.30
CA GLU A 338 2.99 50.20 -35.51
C GLU A 338 3.46 50.86 -34.20
N ASP A 339 4.74 51.24 -34.17
CA ASP A 339 5.31 52.35 -33.40
C ASP A 339 5.08 53.64 -34.22
N PRO A 340 4.70 54.80 -33.64
CA PRO A 340 5.74 55.76 -33.28
C PRO A 340 5.43 56.62 -32.04
N GLY A 341 6.38 56.64 -31.10
CA GLY A 341 7.08 57.89 -30.80
C GLY A 341 6.60 58.84 -29.67
N VAL A 342 7.62 59.25 -28.90
CA VAL A 342 7.88 60.58 -28.31
C VAL A 342 7.21 60.96 -26.97
N SER A 343 8.01 60.97 -25.90
CA SER A 343 8.28 62.14 -25.00
C SER A 343 8.80 61.66 -23.64
N LEU A 344 10.10 61.84 -23.36
CA LEU A 344 10.71 62.97 -22.64
C LEU A 344 10.58 62.91 -21.10
N ASP A 345 11.67 62.41 -20.52
CA ASP A 345 12.36 62.85 -19.30
C ASP A 345 11.90 62.48 -17.86
N PRO A 346 12.88 62.34 -16.93
CA PRO A 346 12.84 61.59 -15.66
C PRO A 346 12.71 62.53 -14.43
N PRO A 347 12.50 62.07 -13.16
CA PRO A 347 13.63 61.71 -12.24
C PRO A 347 13.19 60.83 -11.01
N PRO A 348 13.91 60.77 -9.86
CA PRO A 348 15.25 60.21 -9.63
C PRO A 348 15.29 59.15 -8.48
N SER A 349 16.38 58.39 -8.45
CA SER A 349 17.13 57.99 -7.24
C SER A 349 16.41 57.20 -6.12
N THR A 350 16.57 55.88 -6.14
CA THR A 350 16.88 55.10 -4.93
C THR A 350 17.98 54.09 -5.22
N GLY A 351 19.22 54.52 -5.03
CA GLY A 351 20.35 53.62 -4.88
C GLY A 351 20.26 52.89 -3.55
N ASN A 352 19.83 51.64 -3.59
CA ASN A 352 20.24 50.63 -2.62
C ASN A 352 20.45 49.34 -3.40
N ALA A 353 21.72 49.07 -3.70
CA ALA A 353 22.18 47.93 -4.46
C ALA A 353 21.90 46.64 -3.68
N THR A 354 20.94 45.86 -4.17
CA THR A 354 20.75 44.46 -3.80
C THR A 354 21.67 43.63 -4.69
N PRO A 355 22.53 42.74 -4.15
CA PRO A 355 23.43 41.94 -4.95
C PRO A 355 22.68 40.92 -5.78
N ALA A 356 23.26 40.65 -6.94
CA ALA A 356 22.79 39.76 -7.98
C ALA A 356 22.60 38.31 -7.49
N LEU A 357 21.44 37.77 -7.84
CA LEU A 357 21.21 36.45 -8.44
C LEU A 357 22.44 35.52 -8.46
N GLN A 358 22.53 34.66 -7.43
CA GLN A 358 23.01 33.30 -7.60
C GLN A 358 21.78 32.40 -7.60
N ASP A 359 21.56 31.80 -8.77
CA ASP A 359 20.60 30.76 -9.09
C ASP A 359 21.17 29.45 -8.53
N GLU A 360 20.93 29.18 -7.26
CA GLU A 360 21.17 27.89 -6.63
C GLU A 360 19.85 27.12 -6.74
N SER A 361 19.77 26.26 -7.75
CA SER A 361 18.69 25.30 -7.93
C SER A 361 18.73 24.28 -6.78
N ASP A 362 17.93 24.51 -5.75
CA ASP A 362 17.65 23.52 -4.70
C ASP A 362 16.87 22.34 -5.32
N ASP A 363 17.63 21.32 -5.72
CA ASP A 363 17.13 19.96 -5.97
C ASP A 363 16.59 19.40 -4.63
N ASP A 364 15.30 19.61 -4.37
CA ASP A 364 14.56 18.94 -3.29
C ASP A 364 14.40 17.45 -3.64
N ASP A 365 15.50 16.71 -3.50
CA ASP A 365 15.52 15.25 -3.34
C ASP A 365 14.73 14.93 -2.06
N GLU A 366 13.41 14.75 -2.21
CA GLU A 366 12.57 13.95 -1.32
C GLU A 366 13.07 12.50 -1.35
N SER A 367 14.28 12.30 -0.84
CA SER A 367 14.77 11.01 -0.40
C SER A 367 13.71 10.46 0.53
N ASP A 368 13.15 9.32 0.16
CA ASP A 368 12.33 8.50 1.03
C ASP A 368 13.15 8.30 2.30
N GLN A 369 12.94 9.14 3.32
CA GLN A 369 13.54 8.98 4.63
C GLN A 369 12.93 7.70 5.16
N GLU A 370 13.65 6.60 4.91
CA GLU A 370 13.32 5.29 5.42
C GLU A 370 13.07 5.49 6.92
N GLU A 371 11.82 5.31 7.35
CA GLU A 371 11.42 5.51 8.74
C GLU A 371 12.30 4.59 9.60
N THR A 372 13.27 5.18 10.30
CA THR A 372 14.21 4.44 11.13
C THR A 372 13.43 3.77 12.26
N GLY A 373 13.40 2.44 12.25
CA GLY A 373 12.68 1.65 13.24
C GLY A 373 13.39 1.67 14.59
N ILE A 374 12.62 1.52 15.67
CA ILE A 374 13.16 1.28 17.01
C ILE A 374 13.48 -0.21 17.14
N VAL A 375 14.73 -0.54 17.44
CA VAL A 375 15.17 -1.93 17.62
C VAL A 375 14.92 -2.42 19.04
N SER A 376 15.37 -1.66 20.05
CA SER A 376 15.22 -2.03 21.46
C SER A 376 15.49 -0.85 22.40
N PHE A 377 15.10 -0.98 23.67
CA PHE A 377 15.42 -0.01 24.72
C PHE A 377 16.59 -0.47 25.58
N ASN A 378 17.63 0.37 25.70
CA ASN A 378 18.80 0.12 26.54
C ASN A 378 18.57 0.49 28.01
N GLY A 379 17.62 1.38 28.30
CA GLY A 379 17.47 1.92 29.65
C GLY A 379 16.36 2.96 29.76
N HIS A 380 16.09 3.38 31.00
CA HIS A 380 15.21 4.50 31.28
C HIS A 380 15.83 5.43 32.34
N ARG A 381 15.42 6.69 32.31
CA ARG A 381 15.75 7.69 33.33
C ARG A 381 14.57 8.60 33.56
N TRP A 382 14.46 9.10 34.78
CA TRP A 382 13.52 10.17 35.10
C TRP A 382 14.26 11.50 34.99
N GLU A 383 13.95 12.27 33.95
CA GLU A 383 14.39 13.64 33.80
C GLU A 383 13.43 14.58 34.53
N LYS A 384 13.97 15.45 35.40
CA LYS A 384 13.17 16.30 36.29
C LYS A 384 12.14 15.46 37.09
N ARG A 385 11.19 16.08 37.80
CA ARG A 385 10.33 15.34 38.74
C ARG A 385 9.33 14.39 38.08
N ARG A 386 9.10 14.46 36.76
CA ARG A 386 7.98 13.77 36.10
C ARG A 386 8.21 13.33 34.65
N ASN A 387 9.33 13.66 34.00
CA ASN A 387 9.51 13.29 32.60
C ASN A 387 10.27 11.96 32.54
N LEU A 388 9.60 10.92 32.07
CA LEU A 388 10.24 9.63 31.85
C LEU A 388 10.82 9.62 30.43
N GLU A 389 12.11 9.33 30.34
CA GLU A 389 12.83 9.20 29.08
C GLU A 389 13.44 7.80 28.96
N PHE A 390 13.45 7.29 27.73
CA PHE A 390 13.98 5.98 27.38
C PHE A 390 15.20 6.14 26.49
N GLN A 391 16.21 5.31 26.73
CA GLN A 391 17.37 5.23 25.86
C GLN A 391 17.06 4.26 24.72
N VAL A 392 16.78 4.79 23.54
CA VAL A 392 16.32 4.07 22.36
C VAL A 392 17.51 3.67 21.51
N VAL A 393 17.53 2.43 21.02
CA VAL A 393 18.49 1.97 20.01
C VAL A 393 17.76 1.85 18.69
N TRP A 394 18.22 2.61 17.69
CA TRP A 394 17.64 2.69 16.37
C TRP A 394 18.24 1.63 15.43
N THR A 395 17.59 1.39 14.28
CA THR A 395 18.03 0.39 13.27
C THR A 395 19.38 0.71 12.63
N ASP A 396 19.75 1.98 12.58
CA ASP A 396 21.06 2.46 12.12
C ASP A 396 22.18 2.28 13.17
N GLY A 397 21.83 1.87 14.39
CA GLY A 397 22.74 1.69 15.52
C GLY A 397 22.89 2.93 16.40
N ASP A 398 22.20 4.03 16.09
CA ASP A 398 22.23 5.24 16.91
C ASP A 398 21.48 5.04 18.23
N VAL A 399 21.86 5.85 19.23
CA VAL A 399 21.30 5.77 20.57
C VAL A 399 20.90 7.15 21.08
N THR A 400 19.59 7.42 21.13
CA THR A 400 19.03 8.69 21.61
C THR A 400 18.22 8.51 22.90
N TRP A 401 17.87 9.63 23.55
CA TRP A 401 16.95 9.64 24.68
C TRP A 401 15.62 10.22 24.22
N GLU A 402 14.58 9.40 24.18
CA GLU A 402 13.23 9.80 23.74
C GLU A 402 12.27 9.89 24.92
N THR A 403 11.31 10.81 24.85
CA THR A 403 10.25 10.97 25.85
C THR A 403 9.21 9.85 25.74
N LEU A 404 8.54 9.52 26.85
CA LEU A 404 7.47 8.50 26.87
C LEU A 404 6.43 8.72 25.75
N ASP A 405 6.02 9.97 25.51
CA ASP A 405 5.02 10.30 24.49
C ASP A 405 5.41 9.84 23.07
N ASN A 406 6.72 9.86 22.74
CA ASN A 406 7.24 9.44 21.44
C ASN A 406 7.30 7.91 21.28
N VAL A 407 7.45 7.17 22.39
CA VAL A 407 7.76 5.74 22.37
C VAL A 407 6.64 4.84 22.92
N ASN A 408 5.51 5.43 23.32
CA ASN A 408 4.41 4.71 23.97
C ASN A 408 3.72 3.69 23.05
N ASP A 409 3.74 3.90 21.73
CA ASP A 409 3.04 3.05 20.73
C ASP A 409 3.98 2.07 19.99
N CYS A 410 5.13 1.75 20.59
CA CYS A 410 6.13 0.87 19.97
C CYS A 410 6.11 -0.54 20.60
N ALA A 411 6.14 -1.59 19.76
CA ALA A 411 6.20 -2.98 20.22
C ALA A 411 7.42 -3.27 21.13
N ALA A 412 8.54 -2.58 20.91
CA ALA A 412 9.73 -2.71 21.76
C ALA A 412 9.45 -2.29 23.22
N MET A 413 8.42 -1.46 23.48
CA MET A 413 8.09 -0.95 24.80
C MET A 413 7.47 -2.06 25.65
N GLU A 414 6.55 -2.82 25.06
CA GLU A 414 5.94 -3.99 25.70
C GLU A 414 7.00 -5.02 26.09
N GLU A 415 7.96 -5.29 25.20
CA GLU A 415 9.07 -6.21 25.49
C GLU A 415 9.94 -5.69 26.63
N TYR A 416 10.26 -4.38 26.65
CA TYR A 416 11.05 -3.78 27.72
C TYR A 416 10.36 -3.84 29.08
N LEU A 417 9.05 -3.59 29.11
CA LEU A 417 8.22 -3.63 30.30
C LEU A 417 8.08 -5.07 30.83
N ALA A 418 7.87 -6.04 29.95
CA ALA A 418 7.86 -7.46 30.30
C ALA A 418 9.18 -7.92 30.94
N HIS A 419 10.32 -7.46 30.44
CA HIS A 419 11.63 -7.76 31.05
C HIS A 419 11.82 -7.14 32.44
N ARG A 420 11.02 -6.14 32.80
CA ARG A 420 11.06 -5.45 34.10
C ARG A 420 9.98 -5.91 35.06
N ASP A 421 9.06 -6.77 34.61
CA ASP A 421 7.91 -7.23 35.40
C ASP A 421 7.03 -6.05 35.86
N VAL A 422 6.76 -5.12 34.93
CA VAL A 422 5.96 -3.90 35.16
C VAL A 422 5.01 -3.70 33.98
N ASP A 423 3.72 -3.48 34.23
CA ASP A 423 2.72 -3.27 33.17
C ASP A 423 2.61 -1.82 32.69
N ASP A 424 2.90 -0.85 33.56
CA ASP A 424 2.78 0.59 33.28
C ASP A 424 4.16 1.27 33.32
N PRO A 425 4.60 1.96 32.24
CA PRO A 425 5.90 2.62 32.21
C PRO A 425 6.09 3.65 33.33
N LEU A 426 5.02 4.25 33.85
CA LEU A 426 5.10 5.21 34.96
C LEU A 426 5.46 4.58 36.30
N LEU A 427 5.35 3.25 36.42
CA LEU A 427 5.75 2.48 37.61
C LEU A 427 7.23 2.08 37.58
N LEU A 428 7.96 2.41 36.51
CA LEU A 428 9.39 2.19 36.44
C LEU A 428 10.13 2.97 37.54
N SER A 429 11.15 2.34 38.11
CA SER A 429 11.88 2.89 39.25
C SER A 429 12.55 4.24 38.92
N LYS A 430 12.66 5.13 39.91
CA LYS A 430 13.29 6.46 39.71
C LYS A 430 14.80 6.45 39.57
N ARG A 431 15.46 5.30 39.80
CA ARG A 431 16.91 5.21 39.64
C ARG A 431 17.24 5.12 38.16
N LYS A 432 18.35 5.74 37.75
CA LYS A 432 18.86 5.57 36.38
C LYS A 432 19.22 4.09 36.19
N PHE A 433 18.56 3.44 35.24
CA PHE A 433 18.84 2.06 34.89
C PHE A 433 19.40 1.98 33.47
N LEU A 434 20.59 1.41 33.36
CA LEU A 434 21.21 1.01 32.11
C LEU A 434 21.26 -0.51 32.08
N ILE A 435 20.71 -1.14 31.05
CA ILE A 435 20.94 -2.55 30.78
C ILE A 435 22.43 -2.64 30.43
N LYS A 436 23.21 -3.29 31.29
CA LYS A 436 24.60 -3.57 30.96
C LYS A 436 24.60 -4.54 29.78
N ALA A 437 25.05 -4.07 28.63
CA ALA A 437 25.14 -4.86 27.39
C ALA A 437 25.84 -6.23 27.58
N ALA A 438 26.66 -6.36 28.63
CA ALA A 438 27.30 -7.62 29.03
C ALA A 438 26.36 -8.80 29.30
N LEU A 439 25.05 -8.57 29.53
CA LEU A 439 24.07 -9.66 29.75
C LEU A 439 23.43 -10.20 28.46
N LYS A 440 23.54 -9.48 27.32
CA LYS A 440 22.96 -9.95 26.05
C LYS A 440 23.87 -10.97 25.33
N ALA A 441 25.18 -10.90 25.54
CA ALA A 441 26.17 -11.79 24.93
C ALA A 441 26.23 -13.22 25.52
N SER A 442 25.42 -13.54 26.52
CA SER A 442 25.41 -14.88 27.16
C SER A 442 24.14 -15.68 26.90
N ASN A 443 23.19 -15.17 26.11
CA ASN A 443 21.92 -15.84 25.79
C ASN A 443 21.69 -16.05 24.28
N GLU A 444 22.64 -15.64 23.42
CA GLU A 444 22.83 -16.18 22.07
C GLU A 444 23.93 -17.24 22.12
#